data_AF-A0A1Z5JUW4-F1
#
_entry.id   AF-A0A1Z5JUW4-F1
#
_cell.length_a   1.000
_cell.length_b   1.000
_cell.length_c   1.000
_cell.angle_alpha   90.00
_cell.angle_beta   90.00
_cell.angle_gamma   90.00
#
_symmetry.space_group_name_H-M   'P 1'
#
loop_
_entity.id
_entity.type
_entity.pdbx_description
1 polymer ?
#
loop_
_entity_poly.entity_id
_entity_poly.type
_entity_poly.pdbx_seq_one_letter_code
_entity_poly.pdbx_strand_id
1 'polypeptide(L)'
;MNRLLFFTLFASLLYPDAEARLLGAQSCFNLNVRCGFMRMHAHHVKADKTCETKCVNWAKFISLSSQGWKCGKCPQCFNSKEELKKSVDLVVARKPYVEALLGSKYGWPIGQWCFTENVTDMSSIFEGATEFTADLSEWDTSHVTNMHSMFAQANNFISDLSLWNVSNVQDMGSMFYAANRFYSDLSAWDTSSVTNMNGMFNEAHDFTSDIGSWDVSKVQDMREMFLIALSFDSDLSGWDTSSVTDMSKMFMYASAFRGNISPWDVSRVENMDWMLAYTERLDSDLSGWDTSSVTSMYSMFQGASRFDGTLSDWSVAKVSNMGGMFAYSGAVEWDLSGWDTSSVTDMSEMFYQASNFNSDLSAWNVSSVQNMGRMFQEALLFTSDLSKWNTSAVTDMREIFHVASSFNSDINEWDVSNIQDMAYLFADANAFHSELSKWDTSAVTDMSWMFYEARSFHGDVGSWDVSQVQDMTSMFYDALLFQSDLSGWDTSSVTKMNWMFGYASSFNSDISSWDVSALEDMQAMFYNASVFDKNLCEWGIHLQGRSVVTSDWDVPIVFSNTACPNSTSPDLSRNPPGPLCHNC
;
A
#
# COMPACT_ATOMS: atom_id res chain seq x y z
N MET A 1 -12.37 -50.97 17.78
CA MET A 1 -13.29 -51.08 18.94
C MET A 1 -12.71 -51.74 20.21
N ASN A 2 -11.82 -52.75 20.15
CA ASN A 2 -11.25 -53.35 21.39
C ASN A 2 -9.93 -52.76 21.94
N ARG A 3 -9.42 -51.67 21.36
CA ARG A 3 -8.12 -51.05 21.75
C ARG A 3 -8.24 -49.85 22.70
N LEU A 4 -9.37 -49.14 22.67
CA LEU A 4 -9.61 -47.96 23.53
C LEU A 4 -10.14 -48.35 24.92
N LEU A 5 -10.95 -49.41 25.00
CA LEU A 5 -11.64 -49.83 26.23
C LEU A 5 -10.72 -50.35 27.33
N PHE A 6 -9.63 -51.05 27.00
CA PHE A 6 -8.72 -51.60 28.01
C PHE A 6 -7.86 -50.51 28.68
N PHE A 7 -7.57 -49.42 27.97
CA PHE A 7 -6.73 -48.32 28.46
C PHE A 7 -7.53 -47.24 29.20
N THR A 8 -8.75 -46.93 28.72
CA THR A 8 -9.68 -46.04 29.45
C THR A 8 -10.06 -46.64 30.81
N LEU A 9 -10.33 -47.96 30.89
CA LEU A 9 -10.63 -48.63 32.17
C LEU A 9 -9.49 -48.56 33.19
N PHE A 10 -8.23 -48.59 32.74
CA PHE A 10 -7.06 -48.59 33.64
C PHE A 10 -6.72 -47.17 34.16
N ALA A 11 -6.93 -46.13 33.35
CA ALA A 11 -6.77 -44.74 33.77
C ALA A 11 -7.85 -44.33 34.78
N SER A 12 -9.10 -44.78 34.59
CA SER A 12 -10.21 -44.57 35.54
C SER A 12 -10.05 -45.31 36.88
N LEU A 13 -9.18 -46.33 36.96
CA LEU A 13 -8.87 -47.05 38.19
C LEU A 13 -7.83 -46.34 39.08
N LEU A 14 -7.01 -45.45 38.50
CA LEU A 14 -5.97 -44.69 39.22
C LEU A 14 -6.45 -43.28 39.63
N TYR A 15 -7.41 -42.70 38.90
CA TYR A 15 -7.96 -41.36 39.16
C TYR A 15 -9.49 -41.38 38.98
N PRO A 16 -10.27 -41.58 40.06
CA PRO A 16 -11.72 -41.75 39.99
C PRO A 16 -12.50 -40.52 39.51
N ASP A 17 -11.90 -39.33 39.64
CA ASP A 17 -12.55 -38.03 39.38
C ASP A 17 -12.05 -37.34 38.08
N ALA A 18 -11.28 -38.03 37.23
CA ALA A 18 -10.71 -37.45 36.01
C ALA A 18 -11.32 -38.08 34.74
N GLU A 19 -11.83 -37.25 33.81
CA GLU A 19 -11.99 -37.66 32.42
C GLU A 19 -10.59 -37.82 31.80
N ALA A 20 -10.02 -39.01 31.89
CA ALA A 20 -8.77 -39.34 31.22
C ALA A 20 -9.00 -39.44 29.70
N ARG A 21 -8.94 -38.30 28.99
CA ARG A 21 -8.79 -38.28 27.53
C ARG A 21 -7.30 -38.45 27.20
N LEU A 22 -6.97 -39.53 26.48
CA LEU A 22 -5.66 -39.70 25.84
C LEU A 22 -5.55 -38.70 24.69
N LEU A 23 -5.05 -37.49 24.99
CA LEU A 23 -4.66 -36.49 24.00
C LEU A 23 -3.14 -36.60 23.84
N GLY A 24 -2.69 -37.03 22.67
CA GLY A 24 -1.27 -37.07 22.30
C GLY A 24 -0.40 -37.97 23.18
N ALA A 25 -0.39 -39.28 22.91
CA ALA A 25 0.62 -40.14 23.52
C ALA A 25 1.91 -40.08 22.68
N GLN A 26 2.88 -39.23 23.06
CA GLN A 26 4.27 -39.49 22.68
C GLN A 26 4.66 -40.82 23.32
N SER A 27 4.60 -41.86 22.49
CA SER A 27 4.81 -43.22 22.91
C SER A 27 6.08 -43.73 22.24
N CYS A 28 7.09 -44.06 23.04
CA CYS A 28 8.19 -44.90 22.57
C CYS A 28 7.72 -46.35 22.47
N PHE A 29 6.60 -46.61 21.79
CA PHE A 29 5.99 -47.93 21.70
C PHE A 29 6.49 -48.65 20.45
N ASN A 30 7.51 -49.49 20.62
CA ASN A 30 7.88 -50.43 19.56
C ASN A 30 7.01 -51.68 19.67
N LEU A 31 6.04 -51.84 18.76
CA LEU A 31 5.11 -52.98 18.70
C LEU A 31 5.83 -54.34 18.61
N ASN A 32 7.05 -54.37 18.06
CA ASN A 32 7.84 -55.60 17.96
C ASN A 32 8.59 -55.95 19.26
N VAL A 33 8.70 -55.00 20.21
CA VAL A 33 9.50 -55.15 21.43
C VAL A 33 8.64 -55.06 22.70
N ARG A 34 7.33 -54.75 22.59
CA ARG A 34 6.30 -54.73 23.67
C ARG A 34 6.57 -53.81 24.89
N CYS A 35 7.46 -52.82 24.79
CA CYS A 35 7.79 -51.90 25.88
C CYS A 35 7.60 -50.46 25.39
N GLY A 36 7.27 -49.54 26.29
CA GLY A 36 7.21 -48.12 25.98
C GLY A 36 7.05 -47.23 27.22
N PHE A 37 7.40 -45.97 27.03
CA PHE A 37 7.04 -44.88 27.93
C PHE A 37 5.89 -44.12 27.28
N MET A 38 4.90 -43.74 28.07
CA MET A 38 3.76 -42.94 27.60
C MET A 38 3.77 -41.64 28.39
N ARG A 39 3.75 -40.52 27.67
CA ARG A 39 3.40 -39.23 28.23
C ARG A 39 1.87 -39.17 28.29
N MET A 40 1.32 -39.05 29.49
CA MET A 40 -0.13 -38.94 29.69
C MET A 40 -0.46 -37.51 30.07
N HIS A 41 -1.36 -36.89 29.30
CA HIS A 41 -1.97 -35.61 29.66
C HIS A 41 -3.26 -35.95 30.40
N ALA A 42 -3.33 -35.63 31.69
CA ALA A 42 -4.55 -35.77 32.49
C ALA A 42 -5.22 -34.39 32.59
N HIS A 43 -6.47 -34.29 32.15
CA HIS A 43 -7.29 -33.10 32.32
C HIS A 43 -8.14 -33.26 33.58
N HIS A 44 -8.05 -32.28 34.50
CA HIS A 44 -8.99 -32.16 35.60
C HIS A 44 -10.05 -31.13 35.21
N VAL A 45 -11.29 -31.58 35.01
CA VAL A 45 -12.44 -30.69 34.75
C VAL A 45 -13.00 -30.24 36.10
N LYS A 46 -12.90 -28.95 36.43
CA LYS A 46 -13.59 -28.39 37.61
C LYS A 46 -15.09 -28.26 37.34
N ALA A 47 -15.89 -28.19 38.41
CA ALA A 47 -17.35 -28.06 38.35
C ALA A 47 -17.84 -26.79 37.61
N ASP A 48 -16.96 -25.83 37.34
CA ASP A 48 -17.20 -24.59 36.57
C ASP A 48 -16.81 -24.70 35.08
N LYS A 49 -16.47 -25.91 34.59
CA LYS A 49 -15.95 -26.18 33.24
C LYS A 49 -14.58 -25.56 32.92
N THR A 50 -13.82 -25.08 33.90
CA THR A 50 -12.42 -24.71 33.69
C THR A 50 -11.51 -25.95 33.74
N CYS A 51 -10.63 -26.09 32.74
CA CYS A 51 -9.65 -27.17 32.67
C CYS A 51 -8.37 -26.75 33.40
N GLU A 52 -8.01 -27.43 34.50
CA GLU A 52 -6.65 -27.34 35.05
C GLU A 52 -5.80 -28.49 34.49
N THR A 53 -4.76 -28.16 33.72
CA THR A 53 -3.72 -29.12 33.32
C THR A 53 -2.76 -29.29 34.50
N LYS A 54 -2.98 -30.29 35.35
CA LYS A 54 -2.07 -30.62 36.45
C LYS A 54 -1.53 -32.04 36.30
N CYS A 55 -0.20 -32.11 36.32
CA CYS A 55 0.69 -33.29 36.30
C CYS A 55 1.00 -33.89 34.92
N VAL A 56 2.14 -33.46 34.36
CA VAL A 56 2.90 -34.21 33.35
C VAL A 56 3.81 -35.20 34.08
N ASN A 57 3.51 -36.50 34.01
CA ASN A 57 4.40 -37.54 34.51
C ASN A 57 4.60 -38.62 33.45
N TRP A 58 5.84 -39.09 33.30
CA TRP A 58 6.15 -40.26 32.49
C TRP A 58 5.64 -41.51 33.19
N ALA A 59 4.63 -42.17 32.63
CA ALA A 59 4.19 -43.47 33.10
C ALA A 59 5.02 -44.57 32.42
N LYS A 60 5.81 -45.31 33.21
CA LYS A 60 6.54 -46.50 32.75
C LYS A 60 5.61 -47.70 32.79
N PHE A 61 5.33 -48.29 31.63
CA PHE A 61 4.55 -49.53 31.54
C PHE A 61 5.47 -50.74 31.49
N ILE A 62 5.18 -51.75 32.33
CA ILE A 62 5.88 -53.03 32.34
C ILE A 62 4.83 -54.14 32.13
N SER A 63 4.97 -54.92 31.05
CA SER A 63 4.20 -56.15 30.87
C SER A 63 4.74 -57.24 31.79
N LEU A 64 3.86 -57.93 32.53
CA LEU A 64 4.16 -59.03 33.47
C LEU A 64 4.48 -60.36 32.77
N SER A 65 5.37 -60.37 31.76
CA SER A 65 5.83 -61.62 31.12
C SER A 65 7.30 -61.92 31.40
N SER A 66 7.59 -63.17 31.75
CA SER A 66 8.82 -63.71 32.35
C SER A 66 10.05 -63.82 31.45
N GLN A 67 10.17 -63.04 30.38
CA GLN A 67 11.37 -63.01 29.53
C GLN A 67 12.02 -61.61 29.59
N GLY A 68 13.26 -61.57 30.08
CA GLY A 68 14.03 -60.34 30.31
C GLY A 68 14.20 -59.47 29.05
N TRP A 69 14.18 -58.15 29.23
CA TRP A 69 14.08 -57.15 28.17
C TRP A 69 15.43 -56.51 27.86
N LYS A 70 15.69 -56.21 26.58
CA LYS A 70 16.61 -55.13 26.18
C LYS A 70 15.76 -53.96 25.70
N CYS A 71 15.50 -52.97 26.57
CA CYS A 71 14.89 -51.73 26.14
C CYS A 71 15.86 -51.01 25.19
N GLY A 72 15.44 -50.71 23.96
CA GLY A 72 16.15 -49.72 23.15
C GLY A 72 16.17 -48.37 23.89
N LYS A 73 17.22 -47.56 23.67
CA LYS A 73 17.24 -46.19 24.21
C LYS A 73 16.03 -45.43 23.65
N CYS A 74 15.32 -44.70 24.51
CA CYS A 74 14.32 -43.75 24.03
C CYS A 74 15.02 -42.73 23.12
N PRO A 75 14.34 -42.23 22.07
CA PRO A 75 14.84 -41.12 21.30
C PRO A 75 15.15 -39.95 22.22
N GLN A 76 16.27 -39.29 21.95
CA GLN A 76 16.67 -38.07 22.61
C GLN A 76 15.70 -36.95 22.20
N CYS A 77 15.27 -36.10 23.14
CA CYS A 77 14.54 -34.88 22.82
C CYS A 77 15.50 -33.74 22.49
N PHE A 78 15.09 -32.84 21.62
CA PHE A 78 15.82 -31.61 21.34
C PHE A 78 15.87 -30.72 22.58
N ASN A 79 17.06 -30.23 22.91
CA ASN A 79 17.27 -29.35 24.07
C ASN A 79 17.60 -27.90 23.69
N SER A 80 17.75 -27.60 22.40
CA SER A 80 17.93 -26.22 21.92
C SER A 80 17.40 -26.04 20.51
N LYS A 81 17.07 -24.79 20.16
CA LYS A 81 16.63 -24.39 18.82
C LYS A 81 17.67 -24.72 17.75
N GLU A 82 18.96 -24.52 18.02
CA GLU A 82 20.03 -24.75 17.04
C GLU A 82 20.15 -26.22 16.67
N GLU A 83 19.97 -27.13 17.64
CA GLU A 83 19.97 -28.57 17.41
C GLU A 83 18.76 -28.98 16.54
N LEU A 84 17.59 -28.43 16.85
CA LEU A 84 16.36 -28.65 16.09
C LEU A 84 16.49 -28.12 14.66
N LYS A 85 16.90 -26.86 14.49
CA LYS A 85 17.06 -26.22 13.17
C LYS A 85 18.01 -26.99 12.27
N LYS A 86 19.19 -27.38 12.76
CA LYS A 86 20.15 -28.17 11.98
C LYS A 86 19.56 -29.51 11.52
N SER A 87 18.73 -30.12 12.36
CA SER A 87 18.08 -31.39 12.04
C SER A 87 16.96 -31.20 11.02
N VAL A 88 16.16 -30.13 11.16
CA VAL A 88 15.16 -29.73 10.16
C VAL A 88 15.81 -29.41 8.82
N ASP A 89 16.91 -28.67 8.78
CA ASP A 89 17.62 -28.33 7.54
C ASP A 89 18.08 -29.56 6.76
N LEU A 90 18.49 -30.62 7.47
CA LEU A 90 18.80 -31.90 6.84
C LEU A 90 17.57 -32.57 6.23
N VAL A 91 16.42 -32.52 6.92
CA VAL A 91 15.14 -33.06 6.43
C VAL A 91 14.66 -32.28 5.20
N VAL A 92 14.65 -30.94 5.28
CA VAL A 92 14.25 -30.05 4.17
C VAL A 92 15.16 -30.23 2.96
N ALA A 93 16.46 -30.44 3.15
CA ALA A 93 17.40 -30.72 2.06
C ALA A 93 17.21 -32.11 1.41
N ARG A 94 16.21 -32.91 1.83
CA ARG A 94 15.83 -34.23 1.30
C ARG A 94 17.03 -35.18 1.12
N LYS A 95 18.00 -35.17 2.04
CA LYS A 95 19.18 -36.04 1.94
C LYS A 95 18.79 -37.51 2.23
N PRO A 96 19.23 -38.48 1.42
CA PRO A 96 18.74 -39.87 1.47
C PRO A 96 19.09 -40.64 2.75
N TYR A 97 20.05 -40.15 3.56
CA TYR A 97 20.50 -40.79 4.79
C TYR A 97 19.84 -40.23 6.06
N VAL A 98 19.01 -39.20 5.95
CA VAL A 98 18.54 -38.41 7.09
C VAL A 98 17.60 -39.20 8.00
N GLU A 99 16.74 -40.03 7.44
CA GLU A 99 15.87 -40.91 8.23
C GLU A 99 16.67 -41.85 9.14
N ALA A 100 17.74 -42.47 8.62
CA ALA A 100 18.59 -43.35 9.44
C ALA A 100 19.40 -42.56 10.48
N LEU A 101 19.96 -41.41 10.07
CA LEU A 101 20.79 -40.56 10.92
C LEU A 101 19.99 -39.97 12.09
N LEU A 102 18.86 -39.34 11.80
CA LEU A 102 18.02 -38.68 12.81
C LEU A 102 17.09 -39.67 13.51
N GLY A 103 16.55 -40.66 12.80
CA GLY A 103 15.62 -41.64 13.36
C GLY A 103 16.21 -42.46 14.51
N SER A 104 17.51 -42.79 14.45
CA SER A 104 18.20 -43.48 15.54
C SER A 104 18.47 -42.59 16.77
N LYS A 105 18.50 -41.26 16.60
CA LYS A 105 18.80 -40.31 17.67
C LYS A 105 17.54 -39.66 18.25
N TYR A 106 16.67 -39.08 17.42
CA TYR A 106 15.50 -38.27 17.80
C TYR A 106 14.15 -38.91 17.45
N GLY A 107 14.15 -40.02 16.72
CA GLY A 107 12.93 -40.67 16.25
C GLY A 107 12.55 -40.24 14.83
N TRP A 108 11.60 -40.97 14.22
CA TRP A 108 11.11 -40.74 12.86
C TRP A 108 9.67 -41.29 12.72
N PRO A 109 8.77 -40.66 11.94
CA PRO A 109 8.92 -39.44 11.14
C PRO A 109 9.15 -38.17 11.99
N ILE A 110 9.47 -37.04 11.35
CA ILE A 110 9.72 -35.74 12.02
C ILE A 110 8.59 -35.33 12.99
N GLY A 111 7.34 -35.70 12.72
CA GLY A 111 6.20 -35.48 13.63
C GLY A 111 6.36 -36.15 15.01
N GLN A 112 7.17 -37.22 15.12
CA GLN A 112 7.41 -37.91 16.40
C GLN A 112 8.56 -37.32 17.22
N TRP A 113 9.17 -36.23 16.78
CA TRP A 113 10.23 -35.57 17.53
C TRP A 113 9.69 -34.97 18.83
N CYS A 114 10.50 -35.06 19.89
CA CYS A 114 10.20 -34.48 21.20
C CYS A 114 11.15 -33.34 21.55
N PHE A 115 10.66 -32.43 22.39
CA PHE A 115 11.37 -31.22 22.82
C PHE A 115 11.40 -31.16 24.35
N THR A 116 12.47 -30.63 24.91
CA THR A 116 12.52 -30.27 26.33
C THR A 116 11.93 -28.87 26.53
N GLU A 117 11.63 -28.51 27.79
CA GLU A 117 11.19 -27.15 28.19
C GLU A 117 12.19 -26.04 27.83
N ASN A 118 13.43 -26.37 27.44
CA ASN A 118 14.44 -25.42 26.99
C ASN A 118 14.23 -24.93 25.55
N VAL A 119 13.38 -25.59 24.75
CA VAL A 119 13.06 -25.16 23.38
C VAL A 119 11.84 -24.24 23.42
N THR A 120 12.06 -23.00 23.85
CA THR A 120 11.00 -21.97 23.93
C THR A 120 10.90 -21.13 22.65
N ASP A 121 11.91 -21.17 21.80
CA ASP A 121 11.99 -20.43 20.53
C ASP A 121 11.99 -21.42 19.36
N MET A 122 10.94 -21.34 18.54
CA MET A 122 10.79 -22.08 17.29
C MET A 122 10.81 -21.18 16.05
N SER A 123 11.27 -19.95 16.20
CA SER A 123 11.33 -18.99 15.11
C SER A 123 12.18 -19.50 13.94
N SER A 124 11.74 -19.22 12.71
CA SER A 124 12.43 -19.55 11.46
C SER A 124 12.79 -21.03 11.26
N ILE A 125 12.18 -21.99 11.97
CA ILE A 125 12.62 -23.39 11.91
C ILE A 125 12.43 -24.01 10.52
N PHE A 126 11.35 -23.68 9.83
CA PHE A 126 11.02 -24.12 8.48
C PHE A 126 11.04 -22.97 7.46
N GLU A 127 11.73 -21.87 7.78
CA GLU A 127 11.84 -20.73 6.87
C GLU A 127 12.49 -21.13 5.54
N GLY A 128 11.85 -20.77 4.43
CA GLY A 128 12.28 -21.10 3.07
C GLY A 128 12.09 -22.58 2.69
N ALA A 129 11.41 -23.38 3.51
CA ALA A 129 11.15 -24.79 3.24
C ALA A 129 10.00 -24.98 2.22
N THR A 130 10.16 -24.43 1.02
CA THR A 130 9.11 -24.32 -0.02
C THR A 130 8.39 -25.63 -0.37
N GLU A 131 9.10 -26.75 -0.21
CA GLU A 131 8.73 -28.10 -0.61
C GLU A 131 8.35 -29.02 0.58
N PHE A 132 8.26 -28.45 1.78
CA PHE A 132 8.02 -29.17 3.02
C PHE A 132 6.53 -29.44 3.26
N THR A 133 6.18 -30.72 3.47
CA THR A 133 4.80 -31.19 3.61
C THR A 133 4.62 -32.21 4.74
N ALA A 134 5.64 -32.41 5.58
CA ALA A 134 5.58 -33.44 6.61
C ALA A 134 4.60 -33.07 7.72
N ASP A 135 3.98 -34.09 8.32
CA ASP A 135 3.04 -33.97 9.43
C ASP A 135 3.76 -33.60 10.73
N LEU A 136 3.29 -32.52 11.36
CA LEU A 136 3.78 -31.96 12.62
C LEU A 136 2.70 -31.97 13.73
N SER A 137 1.56 -32.63 13.51
CA SER A 137 0.41 -32.62 14.43
C SER A 137 0.71 -33.14 15.84
N GLU A 138 1.71 -33.99 16.00
CA GLU A 138 2.12 -34.58 17.29
C GLU A 138 3.17 -33.74 18.06
N TRP A 139 3.57 -32.57 17.54
CA TRP A 139 4.53 -31.70 18.22
C TRP A 139 3.91 -31.06 19.47
N ASP A 140 4.62 -31.18 20.61
CA ASP A 140 4.26 -30.49 21.85
C ASP A 140 4.84 -29.08 21.87
N THR A 141 4.01 -28.08 21.59
CA THR A 141 4.36 -26.66 21.56
C THR A 141 4.06 -25.92 22.86
N SER A 142 3.64 -26.62 23.93
CA SER A 142 3.13 -26.00 25.15
C SER A 142 4.11 -25.12 25.93
N HIS A 143 5.41 -25.15 25.62
CA HIS A 143 6.44 -24.32 26.27
C HIS A 143 7.00 -23.24 25.32
N VAL A 144 6.52 -23.19 24.08
CA VAL A 144 7.02 -22.28 23.05
C VAL A 144 6.44 -20.90 23.28
N THR A 145 7.31 -19.89 23.27
CA THR A 145 6.96 -18.47 23.43
C THR A 145 7.16 -17.67 22.14
N ASN A 146 7.98 -18.17 21.20
CA ASN A 146 8.28 -17.48 19.95
C ASN A 146 8.14 -18.43 18.74
N MET A 147 7.28 -18.08 17.80
CA MET A 147 7.07 -18.78 16.52
C MET A 147 7.28 -17.87 15.30
N HIS A 148 7.98 -16.75 15.49
CA HIS A 148 8.21 -15.76 14.45
C HIS A 148 8.81 -16.40 13.18
N SER A 149 8.20 -16.17 12.02
CA SER A 149 8.65 -16.72 10.73
C SER A 149 8.82 -18.24 10.68
N MET A 150 8.21 -19.00 11.60
CA MET A 150 8.45 -20.45 11.71
C MET A 150 8.24 -21.21 10.40
N PHE A 151 7.24 -20.81 9.60
CA PHE A 151 6.92 -21.38 8.28
C PHE A 151 6.96 -20.34 7.15
N ALA A 152 7.69 -19.24 7.34
CA ALA A 152 7.83 -18.22 6.31
C ALA A 152 8.39 -18.84 5.01
N GLN A 153 7.76 -18.57 3.88
CA GLN A 153 8.06 -19.10 2.55
C GLN A 153 7.98 -20.64 2.45
N ALA A 154 7.28 -21.31 3.36
CA ALA A 154 6.98 -22.74 3.22
C ALA A 154 5.76 -22.95 2.29
N ASN A 155 5.91 -22.61 1.00
CA ASN A 155 4.78 -22.44 0.06
C ASN A 155 3.81 -23.65 -0.02
N ASN A 156 4.32 -24.88 0.10
CA ASN A 156 3.52 -26.11 0.01
C ASN A 156 3.14 -26.71 1.37
N PHE A 157 3.36 -26.00 2.47
CA PHE A 157 3.08 -26.51 3.81
C PHE A 157 1.57 -26.65 4.07
N ILE A 158 1.14 -27.84 4.51
CA ILE A 158 -0.29 -28.21 4.68
C ILE A 158 -0.55 -29.07 5.94
N SER A 159 0.35 -29.05 6.92
CA SER A 159 0.19 -29.88 8.12
C SER A 159 -1.00 -29.41 8.96
N ASP A 160 -1.69 -30.37 9.58
CA ASP A 160 -2.70 -30.07 10.60
C ASP A 160 -2.02 -29.64 11.91
N LEU A 161 -2.33 -28.43 12.38
CA LEU A 161 -1.82 -27.82 13.60
C LEU A 161 -2.92 -27.59 14.66
N SER A 162 -4.12 -28.14 14.44
CA SER A 162 -5.30 -27.93 15.31
C SER A 162 -5.08 -28.35 16.77
N LEU A 163 -4.17 -29.29 17.02
CA LEU A 163 -3.86 -29.82 18.36
C LEU A 163 -2.68 -29.12 19.05
N TRP A 164 -2.05 -28.13 18.41
CA TRP A 164 -0.95 -27.39 19.01
C TRP A 164 -1.44 -26.54 20.19
N ASN A 165 -0.62 -26.48 21.24
CA ASN A 165 -0.87 -25.60 22.37
C ASN A 165 -0.03 -24.33 22.24
N VAL A 166 -0.68 -23.24 21.84
CA VAL A 166 -0.05 -21.93 21.63
C VAL A 166 -0.29 -20.93 22.77
N SER A 167 -0.86 -21.36 23.90
CA SER A 167 -1.24 -20.49 25.03
C SER A 167 -0.09 -19.68 25.65
N ASN A 168 1.16 -20.09 25.44
CA ASN A 168 2.36 -19.39 25.92
C ASN A 168 3.06 -18.56 24.84
N VAL A 169 2.61 -18.63 23.58
CA VAL A 169 3.23 -17.93 22.47
C VAL A 169 2.93 -16.43 22.58
N GLN A 170 3.97 -15.62 22.47
CA GLN A 170 3.93 -14.16 22.54
C GLN A 170 4.16 -13.51 21.18
N ASP A 171 4.96 -14.16 20.31
CA ASP A 171 5.32 -13.66 18.99
C ASP A 171 4.96 -14.68 17.90
N MET A 172 4.00 -14.31 17.04
CA MET A 172 3.58 -15.06 15.85
C MET A 172 3.86 -14.29 14.55
N GLY A 173 4.69 -13.24 14.62
CA GLY A 173 4.99 -12.40 13.47
C GLY A 173 5.49 -13.21 12.28
N SER A 174 4.92 -12.98 11.10
CA SER A 174 5.29 -13.64 9.84
C SER A 174 5.26 -15.16 9.87
N MET A 175 4.60 -15.80 10.84
CA MET A 175 4.67 -17.25 11.05
C MET A 175 4.35 -18.05 9.78
N PHE A 176 3.38 -17.59 8.97
CA PHE A 176 2.96 -18.18 7.70
C PHE A 176 3.15 -17.24 6.50
N TYR A 177 4.07 -16.27 6.60
CA TYR A 177 4.38 -15.37 5.48
C TYR A 177 4.70 -16.17 4.21
N ALA A 178 4.03 -15.91 3.09
CA ALA A 178 4.20 -16.62 1.81
C ALA A 178 4.07 -18.16 1.90
N ALA A 179 3.35 -18.68 2.91
CA ALA A 179 2.95 -20.07 2.99
C ALA A 179 1.68 -20.28 2.13
N ASN A 180 1.81 -20.08 0.82
CA ASN A 180 0.69 -19.86 -0.12
C ASN A 180 -0.45 -20.89 -0.01
N ARG A 181 -0.12 -22.17 0.22
CA ARG A 181 -1.10 -23.28 0.27
C ARG A 181 -1.52 -23.66 1.68
N PHE A 182 -1.10 -22.90 2.69
CA PHE A 182 -1.33 -23.25 4.07
C PHE A 182 -2.81 -23.20 4.43
N TYR A 183 -3.30 -24.32 4.94
CA TYR A 183 -4.62 -24.45 5.54
C TYR A 183 -4.53 -25.40 6.73
N SER A 184 -5.06 -24.96 7.88
CA SER A 184 -5.33 -25.80 9.05
C SER A 184 -6.46 -25.15 9.84
N ASP A 185 -7.25 -25.95 10.55
CA ASP A 185 -8.23 -25.43 11.51
C ASP A 185 -7.49 -24.92 12.75
N LEU A 186 -7.51 -23.59 12.94
CA LEU A 186 -6.84 -22.91 14.04
C LEU A 186 -7.83 -22.36 15.08
N SER A 187 -9.12 -22.71 14.98
CA SER A 187 -10.20 -22.16 15.81
C SER A 187 -10.04 -22.45 17.31
N ALA A 188 -9.29 -23.50 17.66
CA ALA A 188 -9.05 -23.96 19.03
C ALA A 188 -7.79 -23.35 19.68
N TRP A 189 -7.04 -22.53 18.96
CA TRP A 189 -5.82 -21.90 19.48
C TRP A 189 -6.16 -20.85 20.54
N ASP A 190 -5.46 -20.91 21.68
CA ASP A 190 -5.50 -19.89 22.72
C ASP A 190 -4.42 -18.84 22.44
N THR A 191 -4.82 -17.71 21.86
CA THR A 191 -3.94 -16.60 21.49
C THR A 191 -3.81 -15.53 22.57
N SER A 192 -4.37 -15.74 23.77
CA SER A 192 -4.48 -14.71 24.82
C SER A 192 -3.13 -14.19 25.36
N SER A 193 -2.01 -14.81 25.01
CA SER A 193 -0.65 -14.37 25.35
C SER A 193 0.07 -13.63 24.22
N VAL A 194 -0.48 -13.63 23.00
CA VAL A 194 0.17 -13.07 21.82
C VAL A 194 0.14 -11.54 21.87
N THR A 195 1.28 -10.92 21.60
CA THR A 195 1.44 -9.46 21.52
C THR A 195 1.81 -8.98 20.12
N ASN A 196 2.36 -9.86 19.28
CA ASN A 196 2.77 -9.55 17.90
C ASN A 196 2.18 -10.56 16.90
N MET A 197 1.42 -10.06 15.92
CA MET A 197 0.86 -10.84 14.80
C MET A 197 1.19 -10.22 13.43
N ASN A 198 2.19 -9.34 13.36
CA ASN A 198 2.56 -8.64 12.14
C ASN A 198 2.86 -9.64 11.01
N GLY A 199 2.25 -9.48 9.84
CA GLY A 199 2.51 -10.29 8.64
C GLY A 199 2.19 -11.78 8.77
N MET A 200 1.47 -12.22 9.81
CA MET A 200 1.31 -13.65 10.14
C MET A 200 0.80 -14.48 8.94
N PHE A 201 -0.12 -13.94 8.14
CA PHE A 201 -0.69 -14.57 6.95
C PHE A 201 -0.47 -13.75 5.67
N ASN A 202 0.54 -12.88 5.65
CA ASN A 202 0.93 -12.14 4.45
C ASN A 202 1.28 -13.12 3.32
N GLU A 203 0.69 -12.96 2.13
CA GLU A 203 0.79 -13.85 0.96
C GLU A 203 0.32 -15.32 1.21
N ALA A 204 -0.40 -15.60 2.29
CA ALA A 204 -1.01 -16.91 2.53
C ALA A 204 -2.30 -17.08 1.68
N HIS A 205 -2.12 -17.20 0.36
CA HIS A 205 -3.21 -17.12 -0.64
C HIS A 205 -4.43 -18.01 -0.37
N ASP A 206 -4.23 -19.26 0.07
CA ASP A 206 -5.28 -20.26 0.26
C ASP A 206 -5.84 -20.29 1.71
N PHE A 207 -5.37 -19.40 2.60
CA PHE A 207 -5.76 -19.42 4.00
C PHE A 207 -7.22 -18.98 4.21
N THR A 208 -8.02 -19.86 4.82
CA THR A 208 -9.49 -19.68 5.02
C THR A 208 -9.95 -20.12 6.42
N SER A 209 -9.04 -20.27 7.38
CA SER A 209 -9.38 -20.77 8.71
C SER A 209 -10.29 -19.80 9.47
N ASP A 210 -11.20 -20.33 10.28
CA ASP A 210 -12.02 -19.52 11.19
C ASP A 210 -11.21 -19.14 12.43
N ILE A 211 -10.92 -17.85 12.55
CA ILE A 211 -10.11 -17.26 13.64
C ILE A 211 -10.90 -16.21 14.44
N GLY A 212 -12.23 -16.15 14.27
CA GLY A 212 -13.07 -15.19 14.99
C GLY A 212 -13.10 -15.40 16.51
N SER A 213 -12.73 -16.59 16.98
CA SER A 213 -12.65 -16.96 18.40
C SER A 213 -11.36 -16.52 19.11
N TRP A 214 -10.37 -16.02 18.37
CA TRP A 214 -9.06 -15.67 18.93
C TRP A 214 -9.16 -14.48 19.90
N ASP A 215 -8.44 -14.57 21.01
CA ASP A 215 -8.22 -13.44 21.91
C ASP A 215 -7.03 -12.62 21.40
N VAL A 216 -7.31 -11.44 20.86
CA VAL A 216 -6.31 -10.49 20.34
C VAL A 216 -6.15 -9.25 21.23
N SER A 217 -6.72 -9.26 22.44
CA SER A 217 -6.78 -8.09 23.34
C SER A 217 -5.42 -7.53 23.77
N LYS A 218 -4.34 -8.29 23.61
CA LYS A 218 -2.95 -7.89 23.91
C LYS A 218 -2.10 -7.59 22.68
N VAL A 219 -2.62 -7.82 21.48
CA VAL A 219 -1.88 -7.60 20.23
C VAL A 219 -1.74 -6.10 20.00
N GLN A 220 -0.51 -5.66 19.72
CA GLN A 220 -0.20 -4.24 19.49
C GLN A 220 0.10 -3.94 18.02
N ASP A 221 0.64 -4.94 17.30
CA ASP A 221 1.07 -4.83 15.91
C ASP A 221 0.33 -5.87 15.04
N MET A 222 -0.53 -5.38 14.14
CA MET A 222 -1.28 -6.17 13.15
C MET A 222 -0.90 -5.81 11.72
N ARG A 223 0.24 -5.13 11.52
CA ARG A 223 0.69 -4.72 10.20
C ARG A 223 0.78 -5.89 9.26
N GLU A 224 0.31 -5.71 8.03
CA GLU A 224 0.42 -6.69 6.94
C GLU A 224 -0.20 -8.07 7.28
N MET A 225 -0.97 -8.23 8.36
CA MET A 225 -1.39 -9.55 8.86
C MET A 225 -2.06 -10.41 7.79
N PHE A 226 -2.88 -9.80 6.91
CA PHE A 226 -3.57 -10.44 5.79
C PHE A 226 -3.25 -9.78 4.44
N LEU A 227 -2.08 -9.13 4.31
CA LEU A 227 -1.61 -8.56 3.05
C LEU A 227 -1.58 -9.66 1.97
N ILE A 228 -2.30 -9.48 0.87
CA ILE A 228 -2.37 -10.45 -0.25
C ILE A 228 -2.93 -11.83 0.21
N ALA A 229 -3.68 -11.92 1.31
CA ALA A 229 -4.38 -13.14 1.71
C ALA A 229 -5.65 -13.33 0.84
N LEU A 230 -5.45 -13.74 -0.41
CA LEU A 230 -6.46 -13.66 -1.49
C LEU A 230 -7.78 -14.37 -1.19
N SER A 231 -7.76 -15.49 -0.45
CA SER A 231 -8.95 -16.28 -0.13
C SER A 231 -9.55 -16.00 1.25
N PHE A 232 -8.93 -15.16 2.07
CA PHE A 232 -9.31 -14.96 3.46
C PHE A 232 -10.63 -14.19 3.60
N ASP A 233 -11.60 -14.75 4.33
CA ASP A 233 -12.94 -14.17 4.52
C ASP A 233 -13.58 -14.42 5.90
N SER A 234 -12.77 -14.74 6.93
CA SER A 234 -13.26 -15.02 8.29
C SER A 234 -13.98 -13.82 8.94
N ASP A 235 -14.96 -14.10 9.81
CA ASP A 235 -15.64 -13.08 10.61
C ASP A 235 -14.77 -12.67 11.81
N LEU A 236 -14.36 -11.40 11.81
CA LEU A 236 -13.48 -10.83 12.84
C LEU A 236 -14.21 -9.85 13.77
N SER A 237 -15.55 -9.83 13.74
CA SER A 237 -16.35 -8.86 14.50
C SER A 237 -16.21 -8.98 16.02
N GLY A 238 -15.76 -10.14 16.53
CA GLY A 238 -15.55 -10.41 17.95
C GLY A 238 -14.18 -10.01 18.51
N TRP A 239 -13.27 -9.53 17.66
CA TRP A 239 -11.91 -9.18 18.09
C TRP A 239 -11.87 -7.88 18.91
N ASP A 240 -11.14 -7.92 20.04
CA ASP A 240 -10.82 -6.74 20.85
C ASP A 240 -9.51 -6.11 20.36
N THR A 241 -9.63 -5.08 19.52
CA THR A 241 -8.49 -4.36 18.93
C THR A 241 -8.00 -3.18 19.76
N SER A 242 -8.50 -2.99 21.00
CA SER A 242 -8.24 -1.79 21.83
C SER A 242 -6.77 -1.58 22.23
N SER A 243 -5.90 -2.57 22.00
CA SER A 243 -4.46 -2.48 22.24
C SER A 243 -3.63 -2.21 20.98
N VAL A 244 -4.23 -2.26 19.78
CA VAL A 244 -3.51 -2.16 18.51
C VAL A 244 -3.13 -0.71 18.24
N THR A 245 -1.87 -0.49 17.85
CA THR A 245 -1.35 0.84 17.49
C THR A 245 -1.03 0.98 16.01
N ASP A 246 -0.81 -0.14 15.29
CA ASP A 246 -0.49 -0.13 13.85
C ASP A 246 -1.26 -1.22 13.10
N MET A 247 -2.05 -0.80 12.11
CA MET A 247 -2.86 -1.64 11.22
C MET A 247 -2.45 -1.47 9.75
N SER A 248 -1.28 -0.89 9.49
CA SER A 248 -0.87 -0.58 8.12
C SER A 248 -0.83 -1.85 7.25
N LYS A 249 -1.40 -1.74 6.04
CA LYS A 249 -1.55 -2.80 5.03
C LYS A 249 -2.25 -4.07 5.51
N MET A 250 -2.97 -4.04 6.63
CA MET A 250 -3.53 -5.26 7.25
C MET A 250 -4.35 -6.11 6.26
N PHE A 251 -5.13 -5.48 5.38
CA PHE A 251 -5.95 -6.16 4.36
C PHE A 251 -5.61 -5.77 2.93
N MET A 252 -4.46 -5.14 2.68
CA MET A 252 -4.13 -4.70 1.32
C MET A 252 -4.16 -5.90 0.36
N TYR A 253 -4.89 -5.79 -0.76
CA TYR A 253 -5.14 -6.89 -1.72
C TYR A 253 -5.84 -8.15 -1.17
N ALA A 254 -6.46 -8.13 0.01
CA ALA A 254 -7.28 -9.23 0.52
C ALA A 254 -8.63 -9.31 -0.22
N SER A 255 -8.60 -9.73 -1.48
CA SER A 255 -9.72 -9.58 -2.44
C SER A 255 -10.99 -10.37 -2.09
N ALA A 256 -10.89 -11.47 -1.32
CA ALA A 256 -12.05 -12.21 -0.83
C ALA A 256 -12.70 -11.61 0.42
N PHE A 257 -11.99 -10.75 1.16
CA PHE A 257 -12.39 -10.32 2.49
C PHE A 257 -13.69 -9.50 2.46
N ARG A 258 -14.63 -9.91 3.33
CA ARG A 258 -15.96 -9.30 3.52
C ARG A 258 -16.32 -9.12 5.00
N GLY A 259 -15.36 -9.38 5.89
CA GLY A 259 -15.60 -9.41 7.33
C GLY A 259 -16.09 -8.06 7.85
N ASN A 260 -17.00 -8.09 8.82
CA ASN A 260 -17.49 -6.88 9.47
C ASN A 260 -16.47 -6.40 10.51
N ILE A 261 -15.83 -5.27 10.24
CA ILE A 261 -14.84 -4.63 11.12
C ILE A 261 -15.37 -3.39 11.85
N SER A 262 -16.66 -3.07 11.69
CA SER A 262 -17.32 -1.94 12.35
C SER A 262 -17.21 -1.97 13.89
N PRO A 263 -17.22 -3.13 14.58
CA PRO A 263 -17.12 -3.18 16.05
C PRO A 263 -15.73 -2.92 16.63
N TRP A 264 -14.70 -2.82 15.80
CA TRP A 264 -13.32 -2.68 16.27
C TRP A 264 -13.09 -1.36 17.02
N ASP A 265 -12.35 -1.43 18.13
CA ASP A 265 -11.82 -0.26 18.82
C ASP A 265 -10.49 0.14 18.17
N VAL A 266 -10.50 1.25 17.46
CA VAL A 266 -9.32 1.83 16.78
C VAL A 266 -8.79 3.09 17.48
N SER A 267 -9.26 3.38 18.69
CA SER A 267 -8.93 4.63 19.42
C SER A 267 -7.44 4.82 19.74
N ARG A 268 -6.64 3.76 19.65
CA ARG A 268 -5.18 3.78 19.84
C ARG A 268 -4.37 3.61 18.56
N VAL A 269 -5.02 3.40 17.42
CA VAL A 269 -4.33 3.20 16.14
C VAL A 269 -3.74 4.53 15.69
N GLU A 270 -2.43 4.54 15.45
CA GLU A 270 -1.68 5.71 15.01
C GLU A 270 -1.42 5.66 13.49
N ASN A 271 -1.35 4.46 12.90
CA ASN A 271 -1.04 4.23 11.49
C ASN A 271 -2.08 3.31 10.82
N MET A 272 -2.76 3.84 9.79
CA MET A 272 -3.72 3.11 8.94
C MET A 272 -3.30 3.08 7.47
N ASP A 273 -2.02 3.33 7.17
CA ASP A 273 -1.51 3.39 5.81
C ASP A 273 -1.84 2.10 5.07
N TRP A 274 -2.44 2.22 3.87
CA TRP A 274 -2.79 1.10 3.00
C TRP A 274 -3.72 0.05 3.61
N MET A 275 -4.30 0.27 4.79
CA MET A 275 -4.98 -0.77 5.56
C MET A 275 -6.04 -1.52 4.73
N LEU A 276 -6.78 -0.79 3.89
CA LEU A 276 -7.88 -1.30 3.07
C LEU A 276 -7.64 -1.12 1.56
N ALA A 277 -6.40 -0.86 1.14
CA ALA A 277 -6.06 -0.65 -0.26
C ALA A 277 -6.37 -1.90 -1.10
N TYR A 278 -7.08 -1.71 -2.21
CA TYR A 278 -7.50 -2.78 -3.14
C TYR A 278 -8.31 -3.90 -2.46
N THR A 279 -9.02 -3.59 -1.36
CA THR A 279 -10.01 -4.48 -0.75
C THR A 279 -11.33 -4.42 -1.52
N GLU A 280 -11.40 -5.13 -2.64
CA GLU A 280 -12.51 -5.01 -3.62
C GLU A 280 -13.90 -5.39 -3.10
N ARG A 281 -14.01 -6.08 -1.96
CA ARG A 281 -15.27 -6.65 -1.47
C ARG A 281 -15.71 -6.15 -0.10
N LEU A 282 -14.89 -5.33 0.57
CA LEU A 282 -15.25 -4.77 1.86
C LEU A 282 -16.29 -3.67 1.68
N ASP A 283 -17.37 -3.77 2.44
CA ASP A 283 -18.51 -2.85 2.45
C ASP A 283 -19.04 -2.76 3.90
N SER A 284 -18.18 -2.26 4.80
CA SER A 284 -18.47 -2.10 6.23
C SER A 284 -18.73 -0.63 6.56
N ASP A 285 -19.67 -0.39 7.48
CA ASP A 285 -19.92 0.94 8.03
C ASP A 285 -18.88 1.28 9.11
N LEU A 286 -17.93 2.15 8.75
CA LEU A 286 -16.83 2.54 9.63
C LEU A 286 -17.11 3.85 10.39
N SER A 287 -18.34 4.35 10.38
CA SER A 287 -18.70 5.63 11.02
C SER A 287 -18.45 5.64 12.54
N GLY A 288 -18.51 4.47 13.19
CA GLY A 288 -18.30 4.33 14.64
C GLY A 288 -16.84 4.34 15.11
N TRP A 289 -15.87 4.41 14.19
CA TRP A 289 -14.45 4.37 14.53
C TRP A 289 -13.95 5.68 15.15
N ASP A 290 -13.29 5.59 16.31
CA ASP A 290 -12.56 6.71 16.90
C ASP A 290 -11.17 6.84 16.26
N THR A 291 -11.06 7.68 15.24
CA THR A 291 -9.80 7.93 14.51
C THR A 291 -8.94 9.04 15.13
N SER A 292 -9.25 9.52 16.35
CA SER A 292 -8.60 10.70 16.95
C SER A 292 -7.12 10.52 17.32
N SER A 293 -6.59 9.31 17.24
CA SER A 293 -5.16 9.01 17.42
C SER A 293 -4.40 8.81 16.11
N VAL A 294 -5.09 8.70 14.98
CA VAL A 294 -4.47 8.42 13.69
C VAL A 294 -3.63 9.61 13.23
N THR A 295 -2.40 9.33 12.79
CA THR A 295 -1.44 10.31 12.28
C THR A 295 -1.20 10.13 10.78
N SER A 296 -1.45 8.95 10.22
CA SER A 296 -1.25 8.65 8.80
C SER A 296 -2.34 7.74 8.25
N MET A 297 -2.90 8.14 7.11
CA MET A 297 -3.93 7.43 6.34
C MET A 297 -3.50 7.25 4.87
N TYR A 298 -2.19 7.20 4.63
CA TYR A 298 -1.62 7.17 3.28
C TYR A 298 -2.16 5.97 2.51
N SER A 299 -2.83 6.22 1.40
CA SER A 299 -3.45 5.21 0.52
C SER A 299 -4.42 4.24 1.22
N MET A 300 -5.01 4.62 2.36
CA MET A 300 -5.86 3.72 3.16
C MET A 300 -6.96 3.03 2.35
N PHE A 301 -7.62 3.75 1.42
CA PHE A 301 -8.70 3.25 0.57
C PHE A 301 -8.33 3.22 -0.92
N GLN A 302 -7.04 3.24 -1.27
CA GLN A 302 -6.63 3.25 -2.67
C GLN A 302 -7.21 2.04 -3.42
N GLY A 303 -7.94 2.25 -4.51
CA GLY A 303 -8.54 1.19 -5.32
C GLY A 303 -9.63 0.37 -4.63
N ALA A 304 -10.13 0.78 -3.45
CA ALA A 304 -11.24 0.14 -2.75
C ALA A 304 -12.57 0.46 -3.45
N SER A 305 -12.77 -0.11 -4.64
CA SER A 305 -13.81 0.28 -5.60
C SER A 305 -15.26 0.12 -5.14
N ARG A 306 -15.52 -0.64 -4.07
CA ARG A 306 -16.87 -0.87 -3.52
C ARG A 306 -17.12 -0.20 -2.17
N PHE A 307 -16.10 0.41 -1.58
CA PHE A 307 -16.24 1.04 -0.27
C PHE A 307 -17.02 2.35 -0.40
N ASP A 308 -18.22 2.42 0.17
CA ASP A 308 -19.08 3.61 0.18
C ASP A 308 -19.44 4.06 1.62
N GLY A 309 -18.68 3.61 2.61
CA GLY A 309 -18.91 3.90 4.03
C GLY A 309 -18.90 5.39 4.37
N THR A 310 -19.66 5.77 5.40
CA THR A 310 -19.74 7.15 5.87
C THR A 310 -18.52 7.52 6.71
N LEU A 311 -17.86 8.63 6.37
CA LEU A 311 -16.62 9.09 7.00
C LEU A 311 -16.72 10.48 7.69
N SER A 312 -17.92 11.08 7.70
CA SER A 312 -18.12 12.46 8.19
C SER A 312 -17.73 12.66 9.65
N ASP A 313 -17.88 11.62 10.47
CA ASP A 313 -17.68 11.67 11.92
C ASP A 313 -16.24 11.37 12.34
N TRP A 314 -15.35 11.09 11.37
CA TRP A 314 -13.95 10.79 11.65
C TRP A 314 -13.18 12.03 12.13
N SER A 315 -12.34 11.84 13.14
CA SER A 315 -11.44 12.86 13.66
C SER A 315 -10.09 12.79 12.96
N VAL A 316 -9.85 13.68 12.00
CA VAL A 316 -8.57 13.74 11.25
C VAL A 316 -7.61 14.84 11.74
N ALA A 317 -7.89 15.48 12.87
CA ALA A 317 -7.13 16.63 13.38
C ALA A 317 -5.64 16.37 13.67
N LYS A 318 -5.22 15.11 13.83
CA LYS A 318 -3.81 14.71 14.02
C LYS A 318 -3.16 14.12 12.78
N VAL A 319 -3.92 13.91 11.70
CA VAL A 319 -3.42 13.26 10.48
C VAL A 319 -2.51 14.25 9.76
N SER A 320 -1.27 13.85 9.50
CA SER A 320 -0.30 14.63 8.73
C SER A 320 -0.18 14.16 7.28
N ASN A 321 -0.54 12.92 6.99
CA ASN A 321 -0.41 12.32 5.66
C ASN A 321 -1.73 11.67 5.20
N MET A 322 -2.30 12.22 4.12
CA MET A 322 -3.49 11.72 3.43
C MET A 322 -3.20 11.38 1.96
N GLY A 323 -1.93 11.30 1.57
CA GLY A 323 -1.56 11.05 0.19
C GLY A 323 -2.17 9.75 -0.33
N GLY A 324 -2.71 9.75 -1.55
CA GLY A 324 -3.31 8.59 -2.19
C GLY A 324 -4.55 8.00 -1.49
N MET A 325 -5.06 8.59 -0.40
CA MET A 325 -6.06 7.96 0.48
C MET A 325 -7.26 7.40 -0.29
N PHE A 326 -7.73 8.09 -1.33
CA PHE A 326 -8.87 7.71 -2.17
C PHE A 326 -8.50 7.54 -3.65
N ALA A 327 -7.22 7.39 -3.97
CA ALA A 327 -6.77 7.19 -5.36
C ALA A 327 -7.43 5.94 -5.97
N TYR A 328 -7.80 6.00 -7.25
CA TYR A 328 -8.49 4.93 -7.98
C TYR A 328 -9.81 4.46 -7.36
N SER A 329 -10.39 5.19 -6.41
CA SER A 329 -11.67 4.81 -5.81
C SER A 329 -12.82 5.03 -6.79
N GLY A 330 -13.75 4.08 -6.80
CA GLY A 330 -14.94 4.12 -7.67
C GLY A 330 -16.17 4.73 -7.02
N ALA A 331 -16.08 5.07 -5.72
CA ALA A 331 -17.20 5.53 -4.91
C ALA A 331 -17.58 6.98 -5.21
N VAL A 332 -18.85 7.29 -4.98
CA VAL A 332 -19.45 8.60 -5.26
C VAL A 332 -19.76 9.30 -3.94
N GLU A 333 -19.27 10.53 -3.82
CA GLU A 333 -19.71 11.58 -2.88
C GLU A 333 -19.63 11.24 -1.38
N TRP A 334 -18.42 11.17 -0.82
CA TRP A 334 -18.22 11.23 0.63
C TRP A 334 -18.40 12.66 1.15
N ASP A 335 -19.17 12.85 2.22
CA ASP A 335 -19.17 14.12 2.95
C ASP A 335 -17.92 14.22 3.83
N LEU A 336 -16.95 15.02 3.37
CA LEU A 336 -15.69 15.31 4.04
C LEU A 336 -15.62 16.74 4.56
N SER A 337 -16.71 17.50 4.49
CA SER A 337 -16.73 18.95 4.76
C SER A 337 -16.39 19.29 6.22
N GLY A 338 -16.69 18.38 7.14
CA GLY A 338 -16.46 18.54 8.59
C GLY A 338 -15.04 18.22 9.07
N TRP A 339 -14.14 17.76 8.19
CA TRP A 339 -12.80 17.34 8.56
C TRP A 339 -11.88 18.52 8.94
N ASP A 340 -11.21 18.42 10.09
CA ASP A 340 -10.13 19.33 10.48
C ASP A 340 -8.81 18.92 9.83
N THR A 341 -8.52 19.47 8.66
CA THR A 341 -7.31 19.18 7.88
C THR A 341 -6.09 20.03 8.26
N SER A 342 -6.16 20.80 9.36
CA SER A 342 -5.15 21.81 9.70
C SER A 342 -3.74 21.27 9.97
N SER A 343 -3.63 19.99 10.32
CA SER A 343 -2.36 19.29 10.56
C SER A 343 -1.79 18.58 9.33
N VAL A 344 -2.54 18.49 8.24
CA VAL A 344 -2.14 17.73 7.04
C VAL A 344 -1.01 18.47 6.32
N THR A 345 0.06 17.75 6.00
CA THR A 345 1.22 18.26 5.25
C THR A 345 1.31 17.64 3.85
N ASP A 346 0.76 16.45 3.64
CA ASP A 346 0.78 15.73 2.37
C ASP A 346 -0.64 15.28 1.96
N MET A 347 -1.10 15.78 0.82
CA MET A 347 -2.35 15.41 0.13
C MET A 347 -2.08 14.92 -1.31
N SER A 348 -0.85 14.55 -1.63
CA SER A 348 -0.48 14.12 -2.98
C SER A 348 -1.31 12.93 -3.44
N GLU A 349 -1.78 12.95 -4.68
CA GLU A 349 -2.58 11.87 -5.28
C GLU A 349 -3.87 11.51 -4.51
N MET A 350 -4.32 12.29 -3.51
CA MET A 350 -5.42 11.91 -2.61
C MET A 350 -6.69 11.45 -3.35
N PHE A 351 -7.03 12.09 -4.46
CA PHE A 351 -8.17 11.76 -5.33
C PHE A 351 -7.74 11.43 -6.77
N TYR A 352 -6.51 10.96 -6.97
CA TYR A 352 -6.00 10.60 -8.29
C TYR A 352 -6.87 9.51 -8.94
N GLN A 353 -7.33 9.74 -10.17
CA GLN A 353 -8.28 8.89 -10.90
C GLN A 353 -9.61 8.60 -10.19
N ALA A 354 -10.00 9.39 -9.19
CA ALA A 354 -11.32 9.33 -8.57
C ALA A 354 -12.36 10.04 -9.48
N SER A 355 -12.62 9.47 -10.66
CA SER A 355 -13.35 10.14 -11.75
C SER A 355 -14.74 10.68 -11.40
N ASN A 356 -15.41 10.10 -10.40
CA ASN A 356 -16.75 10.52 -9.93
C ASN A 356 -16.72 11.41 -8.68
N PHE A 357 -15.54 11.76 -8.16
CA PHE A 357 -15.41 12.55 -6.94
C PHE A 357 -15.82 14.02 -7.16
N ASN A 358 -16.70 14.55 -6.31
CA ASN A 358 -17.18 15.93 -6.38
C ASN A 358 -17.68 16.48 -5.02
N SER A 359 -16.99 16.19 -3.93
CA SER A 359 -17.37 16.64 -2.58
C SER A 359 -17.00 18.11 -2.33
N ASP A 360 -17.74 18.80 -1.45
CA ASP A 360 -17.39 20.17 -1.00
C ASP A 360 -16.18 20.15 -0.05
N LEU A 361 -15.10 20.80 -0.48
CA LEU A 361 -13.85 20.93 0.27
C LEU A 361 -13.56 22.38 0.71
N SER A 362 -14.52 23.29 0.58
CA SER A 362 -14.33 24.73 0.78
C SER A 362 -13.98 25.12 2.23
N ALA A 363 -14.32 24.23 3.19
CA ALA A 363 -14.06 24.43 4.63
C ALA A 363 -12.68 23.90 5.08
N TRP A 364 -11.95 23.18 4.23
CA TRP A 364 -10.67 22.60 4.60
C TRP A 364 -9.60 23.66 4.88
N ASN A 365 -8.79 23.39 5.92
CA ASN A 365 -7.64 24.22 6.25
C ASN A 365 -6.36 23.60 5.67
N VAL A 366 -5.95 24.08 4.49
CA VAL A 366 -4.75 23.61 3.80
C VAL A 366 -3.49 24.42 4.11
N SER A 367 -3.51 25.30 5.12
CA SER A 367 -2.39 26.23 5.40
C SER A 367 -1.08 25.57 5.82
N SER A 368 -1.09 24.29 6.18
CA SER A 368 0.10 23.50 6.53
C SER A 368 0.52 22.53 5.42
N VAL A 369 -0.26 22.41 4.34
CA VAL A 369 -0.01 21.46 3.27
C VAL A 369 1.18 21.92 2.43
N GLN A 370 2.14 21.02 2.23
CA GLN A 370 3.36 21.26 1.45
C GLN A 370 3.30 20.56 0.09
N ASN A 371 2.67 19.38 0.04
CA ASN A 371 2.57 18.56 -1.16
C ASN A 371 1.10 18.30 -1.52
N MET A 372 0.69 18.78 -2.69
CA MET A 372 -0.62 18.53 -3.31
C MET A 372 -0.47 17.89 -4.70
N GLY A 373 0.72 17.46 -5.11
CA GLY A 373 0.97 16.94 -6.46
C GLY A 373 -0.05 15.88 -6.87
N ARG A 374 -0.64 16.03 -8.06
CA ARG A 374 -1.65 15.11 -8.64
C ARG A 374 -2.91 14.89 -7.80
N MET A 375 -3.21 15.76 -6.82
CA MET A 375 -4.32 15.54 -5.88
C MET A 375 -5.67 15.28 -6.57
N PHE A 376 -5.99 15.98 -7.66
CA PHE A 376 -7.22 15.82 -8.44
C PHE A 376 -6.97 15.39 -9.89
N GLN A 377 -5.81 14.80 -10.19
CA GLN A 377 -5.51 14.33 -11.53
C GLN A 377 -6.56 13.28 -11.95
N GLU A 378 -7.15 13.45 -13.13
CA GLU A 378 -8.24 12.62 -13.66
C GLU A 378 -9.52 12.58 -12.78
N ALA A 379 -9.72 13.54 -11.86
CA ALA A 379 -11.00 13.72 -11.16
C ALA A 379 -12.02 14.42 -12.08
N LEU A 380 -12.52 13.69 -13.07
CA LEU A 380 -13.25 14.23 -14.23
C LEU A 380 -14.46 15.12 -13.90
N LEU A 381 -15.17 14.84 -12.80
CA LEU A 381 -16.39 15.54 -12.37
C LEU A 381 -16.15 16.59 -11.27
N PHE A 382 -14.91 16.80 -10.84
CA PHE A 382 -14.61 17.65 -9.69
C PHE A 382 -14.83 19.14 -10.01
N THR A 383 -15.61 19.83 -9.18
CA THR A 383 -16.06 21.22 -9.37
C THR A 383 -16.06 22.07 -8.08
N SER A 384 -15.56 21.55 -6.96
CA SER A 384 -15.62 22.23 -5.66
C SER A 384 -15.00 23.62 -5.68
N ASP A 385 -15.57 24.55 -4.90
CA ASP A 385 -14.99 25.88 -4.65
C ASP A 385 -13.78 25.77 -3.72
N LEU A 386 -12.62 26.21 -4.21
CA LEU A 386 -11.34 26.21 -3.51
C LEU A 386 -10.80 27.63 -3.24
N SER A 387 -11.62 28.66 -3.44
CA SER A 387 -11.20 30.07 -3.35
C SER A 387 -10.69 30.50 -1.98
N LYS A 388 -11.06 29.78 -0.91
CA LYS A 388 -10.67 30.09 0.47
C LYS A 388 -9.41 29.36 0.94
N TRP A 389 -8.83 28.52 0.11
CA TRP A 389 -7.65 27.75 0.47
C TRP A 389 -6.44 28.68 0.60
N ASN A 390 -5.70 28.53 1.71
CA ASN A 390 -4.41 29.19 1.90
C ASN A 390 -3.29 28.26 1.44
N THR A 391 -2.73 28.51 0.25
CA THR A 391 -1.68 27.69 -0.36
C THR A 391 -0.27 28.17 -0.05
N SER A 392 -0.07 29.13 0.87
CA SER A 392 1.24 29.76 1.12
C SER A 392 2.36 28.79 1.56
N ALA A 393 2.00 27.61 2.07
CA ALA A 393 2.95 26.58 2.48
C ALA A 393 3.24 25.54 1.38
N VAL A 394 2.49 25.56 0.28
CA VAL A 394 2.61 24.56 -0.79
C VAL A 394 3.92 24.78 -1.55
N THR A 395 4.64 23.69 -1.79
CA THR A 395 5.87 23.66 -2.59
C THR A 395 5.77 22.74 -3.81
N ASP A 396 4.86 21.75 -3.78
CA ASP A 396 4.57 20.88 -4.92
C ASP A 396 3.06 20.90 -5.22
N MET A 397 2.71 21.40 -6.40
CA MET A 397 1.35 21.40 -6.94
C MET A 397 1.29 20.90 -8.38
N ARG A 398 2.30 20.14 -8.82
CA ARG A 398 2.36 19.66 -10.21
C ARG A 398 1.17 18.78 -10.51
N GLU A 399 0.65 18.87 -11.73
CA GLU A 399 -0.45 18.02 -12.21
C GLU A 399 -1.74 18.04 -11.36
N ILE A 400 -1.98 19.00 -10.44
CA ILE A 400 -3.15 18.96 -9.54
C ILE A 400 -4.46 18.75 -10.32
N PHE A 401 -4.65 19.47 -11.43
CA PHE A 401 -5.87 19.42 -12.23
C PHE A 401 -5.66 18.79 -13.61
N HIS A 402 -4.59 18.01 -13.79
CA HIS A 402 -4.32 17.32 -15.05
C HIS A 402 -5.49 16.36 -15.37
N VAL A 403 -6.14 16.54 -16.53
CA VAL A 403 -7.34 15.82 -16.98
C VAL A 403 -8.60 16.05 -16.10
N ALA A 404 -8.59 17.01 -15.16
CA ALA A 404 -9.78 17.38 -14.36
C ALA A 404 -10.79 18.18 -15.21
N SER A 405 -11.45 17.49 -16.13
CA SER A 405 -12.16 18.07 -17.28
C SER A 405 -13.27 19.08 -16.92
N SER A 406 -13.90 18.95 -15.75
CA SER A 406 -14.98 19.83 -15.28
C SER A 406 -14.52 20.94 -14.35
N PHE A 407 -13.25 20.94 -13.91
CA PHE A 407 -12.76 21.86 -12.89
C PHE A 407 -12.70 23.30 -13.40
N ASN A 408 -13.24 24.24 -12.62
CA ASN A 408 -13.26 25.67 -12.94
C ASN A 408 -13.55 26.57 -11.71
N SER A 409 -12.86 26.32 -10.60
CA SER A 409 -12.98 27.17 -9.40
C SER A 409 -12.15 28.45 -9.55
N ASP A 410 -12.60 29.55 -8.94
CA ASP A 410 -11.79 30.76 -8.77
C ASP A 410 -10.64 30.48 -7.80
N ILE A 411 -9.41 30.51 -8.32
CA ILE A 411 -8.16 30.26 -7.60
C ILE A 411 -7.17 31.42 -7.75
N ASN A 412 -7.66 32.60 -8.14
CA ASN A 412 -6.81 33.77 -8.36
C ASN A 412 -6.13 34.25 -7.06
N GLU A 413 -6.72 33.98 -5.90
CA GLU A 413 -6.13 34.34 -4.59
C GLU A 413 -5.13 33.31 -4.04
N TRP A 414 -4.86 32.23 -4.76
CA TRP A 414 -3.85 31.26 -4.33
C TRP A 414 -2.45 31.89 -4.32
N ASP A 415 -1.72 31.62 -3.26
CA ASP A 415 -0.30 31.95 -3.15
C ASP A 415 0.52 30.86 -3.83
N VAL A 416 1.22 31.23 -4.90
CA VAL A 416 2.10 30.36 -5.70
C VAL A 416 3.56 30.81 -5.67
N SER A 417 3.93 31.75 -4.78
CA SER A 417 5.27 32.37 -4.77
C SER A 417 6.39 31.39 -4.42
N ASN A 418 6.06 30.23 -3.86
CA ASN A 418 7.00 29.18 -3.48
C ASN A 418 7.13 28.06 -4.52
N ILE A 419 6.41 28.16 -5.64
CA ILE A 419 6.33 27.10 -6.65
C ILE A 419 7.41 27.31 -7.72
N GLN A 420 8.18 26.24 -8.00
CA GLN A 420 9.23 26.25 -9.02
C GLN A 420 8.83 25.49 -10.29
N ASP A 421 7.91 24.53 -10.17
CA ASP A 421 7.48 23.63 -11.23
C ASP A 421 5.95 23.63 -11.29
N MET A 422 5.41 24.16 -12.40
CA MET A 422 3.98 24.22 -12.72
C MET A 422 3.63 23.27 -13.88
N ALA A 423 4.48 22.29 -14.16
CA ALA A 423 4.28 21.41 -15.30
C ALA A 423 2.93 20.67 -15.19
N TYR A 424 2.21 20.62 -16.31
CA TYR A 424 0.91 19.95 -16.46
C TYR A 424 -0.20 20.41 -15.49
N LEU A 425 -0.07 21.55 -14.80
CA LEU A 425 -0.99 21.96 -13.73
C LEU A 425 -2.48 21.91 -14.14
N PHE A 426 -2.79 22.35 -15.37
CA PHE A 426 -4.13 22.36 -15.97
C PHE A 426 -4.18 21.63 -17.33
N ALA A 427 -3.22 20.73 -17.60
CA ALA A 427 -3.25 19.95 -18.83
C ALA A 427 -4.59 19.20 -18.95
N ASP A 428 -5.24 19.22 -20.11
CA ASP A 428 -6.54 18.61 -20.40
C ASP A 428 -7.71 19.06 -19.49
N ALA A 429 -7.55 20.14 -18.73
CA ALA A 429 -8.62 20.75 -17.93
C ALA A 429 -9.59 21.54 -18.83
N ASN A 430 -10.37 20.82 -19.65
CA ASN A 430 -11.15 21.37 -20.76
C ASN A 430 -12.11 22.51 -20.40
N ALA A 431 -12.72 22.51 -19.20
CA ALA A 431 -13.64 23.55 -18.74
C ALA A 431 -12.94 24.74 -18.07
N PHE A 432 -11.66 24.62 -17.74
CA PHE A 432 -10.95 25.62 -16.94
C PHE A 432 -10.76 26.93 -17.70
N HIS A 433 -11.19 28.03 -17.10
CA HIS A 433 -11.10 29.36 -17.71
C HIS A 433 -10.97 30.50 -16.68
N SER A 434 -10.49 30.21 -15.48
CA SER A 434 -10.42 31.19 -14.39
C SER A 434 -9.29 32.20 -14.59
N GLU A 435 -9.45 33.39 -13.98
CA GLU A 435 -8.44 34.46 -13.98
C GLU A 435 -7.28 34.11 -13.05
N LEU A 436 -6.04 34.38 -13.48
CA LEU A 436 -4.81 34.03 -12.73
C LEU A 436 -3.84 35.22 -12.57
N SER A 437 -4.31 36.45 -12.80
CA SER A 437 -3.48 37.65 -12.87
C SER A 437 -2.80 38.06 -11.56
N LYS A 438 -3.21 37.50 -10.42
CA LYS A 438 -2.63 37.78 -9.10
C LYS A 438 -1.48 36.85 -8.70
N TRP A 439 -1.24 35.80 -9.46
CA TRP A 439 -0.20 34.82 -9.15
C TRP A 439 1.20 35.44 -9.25
N ASP A 440 2.00 35.26 -8.20
CA ASP A 440 3.43 35.58 -8.20
C ASP A 440 4.23 34.39 -8.75
N THR A 441 4.55 34.45 -10.04
CA THR A 441 5.29 33.39 -10.75
C THR A 441 6.81 33.59 -10.74
N SER A 442 7.34 34.55 -9.98
CA SER A 442 8.76 34.94 -10.04
C SER A 442 9.76 33.84 -9.65
N ALA A 443 9.30 32.80 -8.94
CA ALA A 443 10.09 31.62 -8.58
C ALA A 443 10.01 30.47 -9.60
N VAL A 444 9.11 30.53 -10.57
CA VAL A 444 8.81 29.41 -11.49
C VAL A 444 9.93 29.26 -12.52
N THR A 445 10.35 28.01 -12.72
CA THR A 445 11.38 27.62 -13.70
C THR A 445 10.85 26.70 -14.80
N ASP A 446 9.77 25.96 -14.54
CA ASP A 446 9.13 25.06 -15.51
C ASP A 446 7.61 25.33 -15.58
N MET A 447 7.13 25.66 -16.78
CA MET A 447 5.70 25.82 -17.13
C MET A 447 5.29 24.88 -18.27
N SER A 448 6.08 23.83 -18.52
CA SER A 448 5.85 22.92 -19.63
C SER A 448 4.48 22.22 -19.50
N TRP A 449 3.73 22.17 -20.60
CA TRP A 449 2.42 21.52 -20.69
C TRP A 449 1.35 22.10 -19.75
N MET A 450 1.57 23.25 -19.10
CA MET A 450 0.69 23.77 -18.04
C MET A 450 -0.78 23.91 -18.46
N PHE A 451 -1.06 24.36 -19.69
CA PHE A 451 -2.39 24.49 -20.29
C PHE A 451 -2.54 23.64 -21.57
N TYR A 452 -1.77 22.56 -21.69
CA TYR A 452 -1.88 21.63 -22.81
C TYR A 452 -3.32 21.13 -22.95
N GLU A 453 -3.94 21.27 -24.12
CA GLU A 453 -5.34 20.89 -24.39
C GLU A 453 -6.39 21.52 -23.43
N ALA A 454 -6.06 22.61 -22.72
CA ALA A 454 -7.01 23.38 -21.91
C ALA A 454 -7.90 24.28 -22.80
N ARG A 455 -8.79 23.65 -23.57
CA ARG A 455 -9.48 24.28 -24.72
C ARG A 455 -10.32 25.52 -24.40
N SER A 456 -10.86 25.62 -23.19
CA SER A 456 -11.67 26.79 -22.79
C SER A 456 -10.85 27.93 -22.16
N PHE A 457 -9.55 27.71 -21.92
CA PHE A 457 -8.73 28.67 -21.19
C PHE A 457 -8.55 29.98 -21.95
N HIS A 458 -8.89 31.09 -21.30
CA HIS A 458 -8.77 32.45 -21.82
C HIS A 458 -8.46 33.49 -20.73
N GLY A 459 -8.00 33.05 -19.56
CA GLY A 459 -7.67 33.94 -18.43
C GLY A 459 -6.43 34.81 -18.70
N ASP A 460 -6.36 35.97 -18.04
CA ASP A 460 -5.23 36.89 -18.17
C ASP A 460 -3.99 36.36 -17.42
N VAL A 461 -2.88 36.22 -18.15
CA VAL A 461 -1.56 35.81 -17.64
C VAL A 461 -0.47 36.82 -18.01
N GLY A 462 -0.85 37.99 -18.53
CA GLY A 462 0.10 39.01 -18.99
C GLY A 462 0.92 39.65 -17.87
N SER A 463 0.43 39.59 -16.63
CA SER A 463 1.10 40.13 -15.42
C SER A 463 2.16 39.19 -14.82
N TRP A 464 2.28 37.96 -15.31
CA TRP A 464 3.20 36.97 -14.75
C TRP A 464 4.66 37.37 -14.95
N ASP A 465 5.46 37.18 -13.90
CA ASP A 465 6.92 37.26 -13.98
C ASP A 465 7.44 35.91 -14.49
N VAL A 466 7.88 35.88 -15.74
CA VAL A 466 8.44 34.67 -16.37
C VAL A 466 9.97 34.75 -16.51
N SER A 467 10.63 35.70 -15.83
CA SER A 467 12.07 35.98 -15.99
C SER A 467 12.98 34.83 -15.52
N GLN A 468 12.47 33.89 -14.73
CA GLN A 468 13.20 32.68 -14.30
C GLN A 468 12.80 31.41 -15.05
N VAL A 469 11.76 31.48 -15.90
CA VAL A 469 11.23 30.31 -16.62
C VAL A 469 12.22 29.86 -17.69
N GLN A 470 12.51 28.57 -17.70
CA GLN A 470 13.44 27.93 -18.63
C GLN A 470 12.72 27.05 -19.65
N ASP A 471 11.61 26.40 -19.27
CA ASP A 471 10.86 25.47 -20.10
C ASP A 471 9.38 25.89 -20.23
N MET A 472 8.94 26.20 -21.44
CA MET A 472 7.55 26.50 -21.82
C MET A 472 7.05 25.52 -22.91
N THR A 473 7.66 24.35 -23.01
CA THR A 473 7.30 23.32 -23.99
C THR A 473 5.78 23.06 -23.95
N SER A 474 5.11 23.19 -25.10
CA SER A 474 3.67 22.89 -25.25
C SER A 474 2.73 23.61 -24.27
N MET A 475 3.15 24.72 -23.64
CA MET A 475 2.40 25.36 -22.55
C MET A 475 0.93 25.66 -22.90
N PHE A 476 0.65 26.12 -24.12
CA PHE A 476 -0.70 26.44 -24.63
C PHE A 476 -1.06 25.61 -25.87
N TYR A 477 -0.47 24.42 -26.04
CA TYR A 477 -0.80 23.56 -27.17
C TYR A 477 -2.30 23.22 -27.15
N ASP A 478 -3.00 23.43 -28.26
CA ASP A 478 -4.45 23.23 -28.42
C ASP A 478 -5.33 23.96 -27.37
N ALA A 479 -4.82 25.04 -26.78
CA ALA A 479 -5.61 25.98 -25.98
C ALA A 479 -6.44 26.89 -26.91
N LEU A 480 -7.53 26.35 -27.44
CA LEU A 480 -8.28 26.92 -28.58
C LEU A 480 -8.73 28.38 -28.41
N LEU A 481 -9.09 28.79 -27.19
CA LEU A 481 -9.60 30.14 -26.89
C LEU A 481 -8.57 31.10 -26.30
N PHE A 482 -7.31 30.69 -26.17
CA PHE A 482 -6.29 31.48 -25.50
C PHE A 482 -5.90 32.74 -26.33
N GLN A 483 -5.97 33.91 -25.70
CA GLN A 483 -5.76 35.21 -26.36
C GLN A 483 -5.20 36.33 -25.45
N SER A 484 -4.42 36.00 -24.42
CA SER A 484 -3.84 36.98 -23.49
C SER A 484 -2.78 37.88 -24.15
N ASP A 485 -2.64 39.13 -23.70
CA ASP A 485 -1.51 40.00 -24.07
C ASP A 485 -0.25 39.55 -23.31
N LEU A 486 0.77 39.13 -24.04
CA LEU A 486 2.04 38.62 -23.50
C LEU A 486 3.23 39.54 -23.78
N SER A 487 3.00 40.76 -24.25
CA SER A 487 4.05 41.68 -24.70
C SER A 487 5.02 42.10 -23.57
N GLY A 488 4.58 42.01 -22.32
CA GLY A 488 5.34 42.36 -21.12
C GLY A 488 6.22 41.25 -20.54
N TRP A 489 6.17 40.03 -21.07
CA TRP A 489 6.96 38.91 -20.57
C TRP A 489 8.46 39.07 -20.85
N ASP A 490 9.29 38.86 -19.82
CA ASP A 490 10.74 38.74 -19.95
C ASP A 490 11.13 37.29 -20.21
N THR A 491 11.33 36.95 -21.49
CA THR A 491 11.66 35.59 -21.93
C THR A 491 13.17 35.30 -22.01
N SER A 492 14.01 36.18 -21.46
CA SER A 492 15.48 36.12 -21.64
C SER A 492 16.13 34.85 -21.05
N SER A 493 15.45 34.14 -20.16
CA SER A 493 15.88 32.86 -19.59
C SER A 493 15.27 31.62 -20.25
N VAL A 494 14.29 31.77 -21.15
CA VAL A 494 13.56 30.65 -21.73
C VAL A 494 14.43 29.94 -22.78
N THR A 495 14.60 28.63 -22.61
CA THR A 495 15.38 27.78 -23.50
C THR A 495 14.51 26.92 -24.41
N LYS A 496 13.26 26.60 -24.03
CA LYS A 496 12.37 25.76 -24.84
C LYS A 496 10.98 26.34 -24.95
N MET A 497 10.49 26.47 -26.18
CA MET A 497 9.14 26.89 -26.56
C MET A 497 8.58 26.02 -27.69
N ASN A 498 9.13 24.82 -27.91
CA ASN A 498 8.60 23.92 -28.92
C ASN A 498 7.12 23.62 -28.63
N TRP A 499 6.30 23.68 -29.68
CA TRP A 499 4.85 23.48 -29.63
C TRP A 499 4.05 24.42 -28.72
N MET A 500 4.65 25.48 -28.16
CA MET A 500 4.02 26.33 -27.14
C MET A 500 2.63 26.82 -27.52
N PHE A 501 2.40 27.23 -28.77
CA PHE A 501 1.10 27.68 -29.30
C PHE A 501 0.59 26.79 -30.45
N GLY A 502 1.11 25.56 -30.57
CA GLY A 502 0.65 24.62 -31.59
C GLY A 502 -0.85 24.38 -31.43
N TYR A 503 -1.64 24.45 -32.49
CA TYR A 503 -3.10 24.32 -32.50
C TYR A 503 -3.88 25.37 -31.67
N ALA A 504 -3.22 26.37 -31.07
CA ALA A 504 -3.89 27.48 -30.37
C ALA A 504 -4.58 28.42 -31.38
N SER A 505 -5.76 28.00 -31.85
CA SER A 505 -6.38 28.54 -33.08
C SER A 505 -6.79 30.01 -33.00
N SER A 506 -6.98 30.56 -31.79
CA SER A 506 -7.34 31.96 -31.53
C SER A 506 -6.15 32.86 -31.16
N PHE A 507 -4.95 32.28 -30.94
CA PHE A 507 -3.81 33.04 -30.44
C PHE A 507 -3.27 34.02 -31.51
N ASN A 508 -3.27 35.32 -31.19
CA ASN A 508 -2.70 36.37 -32.03
C ASN A 508 -2.15 37.57 -31.23
N SER A 509 -1.49 37.34 -30.10
CA SER A 509 -0.81 38.40 -29.33
C SER A 509 0.46 38.86 -30.04
N ASP A 510 0.80 40.15 -29.94
CA ASP A 510 2.11 40.65 -30.37
C ASP A 510 3.18 40.26 -29.34
N ILE A 511 4.17 39.50 -29.81
CA ILE A 511 5.30 38.97 -29.02
C ILE A 511 6.64 39.34 -29.66
N SER A 512 6.64 40.34 -30.55
CA SER A 512 7.85 40.82 -31.24
C SER A 512 8.90 41.39 -30.28
N SER A 513 8.50 41.80 -29.08
CA SER A 513 9.35 42.34 -28.01
C SER A 513 10.12 41.30 -27.21
N TRP A 514 9.81 40.02 -27.34
CA TRP A 514 10.42 38.94 -26.55
C TRP A 514 11.93 38.82 -26.81
N ASP A 515 12.69 38.63 -25.75
CA ASP A 515 14.11 38.27 -25.84
C ASP A 515 14.23 36.75 -26.04
N VAL A 516 14.61 36.36 -27.25
CA VAL A 516 14.80 34.95 -27.64
C VAL A 516 16.29 34.55 -27.69
N SER A 517 17.16 35.31 -27.04
CA SER A 517 18.62 35.09 -27.07
C SER A 517 19.10 33.87 -26.28
N ALA A 518 18.29 33.31 -25.38
CA ALA A 518 18.58 32.02 -24.72
C ALA A 518 18.03 30.80 -25.47
N LEU A 519 16.97 30.99 -26.26
CA LEU A 519 16.17 29.93 -26.89
C LEU A 519 17.00 28.86 -27.60
N GLU A 520 16.76 27.59 -27.29
CA GLU A 520 17.42 26.42 -27.85
C GLU A 520 16.47 25.59 -28.73
N ASP A 521 15.15 25.65 -28.47
CA ASP A 521 14.14 24.93 -29.26
C ASP A 521 12.84 25.73 -29.38
N MET A 522 12.41 26.02 -30.60
CA MET A 522 11.11 26.65 -30.94
C MET A 522 10.35 25.87 -32.02
N GLN A 523 10.63 24.57 -32.13
CA GLN A 523 10.02 23.72 -33.14
C GLN A 523 8.49 23.76 -33.09
N ALA A 524 7.84 23.92 -34.25
CA ALA A 524 6.39 23.89 -34.38
C ALA A 524 5.61 24.86 -33.46
N MET A 525 6.26 25.92 -32.96
CA MET A 525 5.70 26.83 -31.95
C MET A 525 4.31 27.40 -32.32
N PHE A 526 4.05 27.71 -33.59
CA PHE A 526 2.76 28.24 -34.07
C PHE A 526 2.05 27.29 -35.06
N TYR A 527 2.42 26.01 -35.10
CA TYR A 527 1.83 25.06 -36.03
C TYR A 527 0.31 25.02 -35.87
N ASN A 528 -0.48 25.26 -36.93
CA ASN A 528 -1.96 25.38 -36.88
C ASN A 528 -2.53 26.51 -35.98
N ALA A 529 -1.73 27.50 -35.56
CA ALA A 529 -2.25 28.73 -34.94
C ALA A 529 -2.89 29.62 -36.03
N SER A 530 -4.14 29.31 -36.38
CA SER A 530 -4.74 29.68 -37.67
C SER A 530 -4.86 31.18 -37.95
N VAL A 531 -4.90 32.01 -36.91
CA VAL A 531 -5.03 33.48 -37.01
C VAL A 531 -3.73 34.23 -36.78
N PHE A 532 -2.63 33.52 -36.45
CA PHE A 532 -1.37 34.14 -36.09
C PHE A 532 -0.68 34.76 -37.32
N ASP A 533 -0.40 36.07 -37.26
CA ASP A 533 0.16 36.83 -38.38
C ASP A 533 1.20 37.91 -37.98
N LYS A 534 1.80 37.79 -36.79
CA LYS A 534 2.68 38.82 -36.24
C LYS A 534 4.05 38.91 -36.91
N ASN A 535 4.57 40.13 -37.02
CA ASN A 535 5.92 40.37 -37.53
C ASN A 535 6.97 40.10 -36.43
N LEU A 536 7.75 39.04 -36.61
CA LEU A 536 8.78 38.62 -35.66
C LEU A 536 10.21 38.88 -36.20
N CYS A 537 10.40 39.81 -37.14
CA CYS A 537 11.72 40.06 -37.72
C CYS A 537 12.80 40.46 -36.71
N GLU A 538 12.44 41.11 -35.61
CA GLU A 538 13.38 41.47 -34.53
C GLU A 538 14.03 40.23 -33.90
N TRP A 539 13.31 39.10 -33.80
CA TRP A 539 13.87 37.83 -33.30
C TRP A 539 15.05 37.35 -34.15
N GLY A 540 15.08 37.71 -35.45
CA GLY A 540 16.15 37.32 -36.36
C GLY A 540 17.53 37.76 -35.88
N ILE A 541 17.64 38.94 -35.28
CA ILE A 541 18.91 39.46 -34.74
C ILE A 541 19.45 38.55 -33.63
N HIS A 542 18.56 38.04 -32.78
CA HIS A 542 18.90 37.19 -31.63
C HIS A 542 19.15 35.72 -32.02
N LEU A 543 18.52 35.24 -33.09
CA LEU A 543 18.58 33.85 -33.53
C LEU A 543 19.62 33.58 -34.64
N GLN A 544 20.29 34.60 -35.16
CA GLN A 544 21.22 34.46 -36.28
C GLN A 544 22.31 33.39 -36.02
N GLY A 545 22.41 32.42 -36.93
CA GLY A 545 23.39 31.34 -36.86
C GLY A 545 23.10 30.27 -35.80
N ARG A 546 21.96 30.33 -35.10
CA ARG A 546 21.55 29.32 -34.11
C ARG A 546 20.75 28.18 -34.75
N SER A 547 20.73 27.04 -34.07
CA SER A 547 19.99 25.84 -34.47
C SER A 547 18.82 25.60 -33.52
N VAL A 548 17.82 26.49 -33.54
CA VAL A 548 16.64 26.44 -32.65
C VAL A 548 15.39 25.83 -33.29
N VAL A 549 15.49 25.46 -34.56
CA VAL A 549 14.45 24.74 -35.32
C VAL A 549 15.17 23.63 -36.07
N THR A 550 14.62 22.41 -36.05
CA THR A 550 15.18 21.29 -36.80
C THR A 550 14.81 21.40 -38.28
N SER A 551 15.71 20.90 -39.14
CA SER A 551 15.47 20.79 -40.58
C SER A 551 14.92 19.42 -40.99
N ASP A 552 14.44 18.63 -40.02
CA ASP A 552 13.97 17.27 -40.26
C ASP A 552 12.60 17.29 -40.95
N TRP A 553 12.49 16.61 -42.09
CA TRP A 553 11.28 16.59 -42.93
C TRP A 553 10.04 16.00 -42.24
N ASP A 554 10.25 15.25 -41.16
CA ASP A 554 9.19 14.65 -40.34
C ASP A 554 8.68 15.57 -39.23
N VAL A 555 9.25 16.78 -39.08
CA VAL A 555 8.92 17.70 -37.99
C VAL A 555 8.19 18.94 -38.53
N PRO A 556 7.01 19.28 -37.98
CA PRO A 556 6.19 20.38 -38.52
C PRO A 556 6.85 21.76 -38.41
N ILE A 557 6.70 22.57 -39.46
CA ILE A 557 7.28 23.91 -39.58
C ILE A 557 6.62 24.88 -38.59
N VAL A 558 7.42 25.76 -37.99
CA VAL A 558 7.02 26.80 -37.02
C VAL A 558 5.74 27.54 -37.40
N PHE A 559 5.61 27.99 -38.66
CA PHE A 559 4.47 28.79 -39.15
C PHE A 559 3.51 28.03 -40.07
N SER A 560 3.56 26.70 -40.11
CA SER A 560 2.66 25.93 -40.98
C SER A 560 1.20 26.16 -40.57
N ASN A 561 0.34 26.41 -41.56
CA ASN A 561 -1.11 26.64 -41.37
C ASN A 561 -1.44 27.81 -40.43
N THR A 562 -0.59 28.83 -40.40
CA THR A 562 -0.86 30.13 -39.77
C THR A 562 -1.42 31.12 -40.79
N ALA A 563 -1.79 32.33 -40.35
CA ALA A 563 -2.16 33.44 -41.23
C ALA A 563 -0.92 34.22 -41.75
N CYS A 564 0.29 33.76 -41.45
CA CYS A 564 1.53 34.38 -41.92
C CYS A 564 1.64 34.40 -43.45
N PRO A 565 2.06 35.52 -44.06
CA PRO A 565 2.33 35.59 -45.50
C PRO A 565 3.38 34.57 -45.97
N ASN A 566 4.30 34.16 -45.09
CA ASN A 566 5.30 33.15 -45.37
C ASN A 566 5.31 32.05 -44.31
N SER A 567 5.04 30.82 -44.75
CA SER A 567 4.93 29.64 -43.89
C SER A 567 6.12 28.67 -44.02
N THR A 568 7.22 29.09 -44.66
CA THR A 568 8.43 28.26 -44.74
C THR A 568 9.21 28.28 -43.42
N SER A 569 10.03 27.25 -43.17
CA SER A 569 10.94 27.26 -42.02
C SER A 569 11.86 28.49 -42.08
N PRO A 570 12.08 29.20 -40.96
CA PRO A 570 12.98 30.34 -40.93
C PRO A 570 14.41 29.88 -41.25
N ASP A 571 15.06 30.56 -42.20
CA ASP A 571 16.48 30.33 -42.51
C ASP A 571 17.34 31.26 -41.64
N LEU A 572 17.77 30.72 -40.49
CA LEU A 572 18.57 31.44 -39.50
C LEU A 572 20.03 31.66 -39.92
N SER A 573 20.46 31.08 -41.05
CA SER A 573 21.81 31.27 -41.59
C SER A 573 21.96 32.56 -42.43
N ARG A 574 20.84 33.20 -42.79
CA ARG A 574 20.81 34.41 -43.63
C ARG A 574 21.13 35.69 -42.86
N ASN A 575 21.33 36.78 -43.60
CA ASN A 575 21.46 38.13 -43.05
C ASN A 575 20.61 39.12 -43.88
N PRO A 576 19.48 39.61 -43.34
CA PRO A 576 18.89 39.23 -42.05
C PRO A 576 18.31 37.80 -42.06
N PRO A 577 18.25 37.11 -40.90
CA PRO A 577 17.54 35.84 -40.73
C PRO A 577 16.06 35.97 -41.03
N GLY A 578 15.46 34.94 -41.63
CA GLY A 578 14.03 34.93 -41.91
C GLY A 578 13.62 33.93 -43.00
N PRO A 579 12.35 33.96 -43.41
CA PRO A 579 11.26 34.81 -42.91
C PRO A 579 10.85 34.42 -41.47
N LEU A 580 10.50 35.42 -40.66
CA LEU A 580 9.93 35.23 -39.32
C LEU A 580 8.50 35.77 -39.37
N CYS A 581 7.59 34.95 -39.94
CA CYS A 581 6.24 35.27 -40.44
C CYS A 581 6.19 36.26 -41.62
N HIS A 582 6.98 37.33 -41.56
CA HIS A 582 7.14 38.36 -42.60
C HIS A 582 8.54 38.33 -43.22
N ASN A 583 8.72 39.03 -44.34
CA ASN A 583 10.04 39.18 -44.96
C ASN A 583 10.89 40.18 -44.16
N CYS A 584 12.01 39.68 -43.67
CA CYS A 584 13.14 40.41 -43.13
C CYS A 584 14.21 40.43 -44.24
#